data_AF-A0A9Q0TIS8-F1
#
_entry.id   AF-A0A9Q0TIS8-F1
#
_cell.length_a   1.000
_cell.length_b   1.000
_cell.length_c   1.000
_cell.angle_alpha   90.00
_cell.angle_beta   90.00
_cell.angle_gamma   90.00
#
_symmetry.space_group_name_H-M   'P 1'
#
loop_
_entity.id
_entity.type
_entity.pdbx_description
1 polymer ?
#
loop_
_entity_poly.entity_id
_entity_poly.type
_entity_poly.pdbx_seq_one_letter_code
_entity_poly.pdbx_strand_id
1 'polypeptide(L)'
;MKKQPSNEFGMSSKTHDVESEELSSSEEDESEIERELAEVTFEDLQKAKSNGSLSVFKKPDQEKKGGRANKNRPTEVSCKKPVTRFREVVQVPKKVVRDPRFESLCGNLDVEGFRKRYDFLFKNNLPAEKEELKKQLKKSNDPKAIDQLKERVSWIEKQVKFESTKQTDAGILAEHKKKEREAAKQGKQPFYLKKSEIRKQRLIEKYNKLKASGKLESFIEKRRRKNAAKDHRYMPYRRSTNSEQQS
;
A
#
# COMPACT_ATOMS: atom_id res chain seq x y z
N MET A 1 -36.89 -13.02 -37.42
CA MET A 1 -37.06 -12.00 -36.37
C MET A 1 -35.69 -11.65 -35.79
N LYS A 2 -35.08 -10.56 -36.28
CA LYS A 2 -33.83 -9.99 -35.75
C LYS A 2 -34.08 -8.50 -35.58
N LYS A 3 -34.08 -7.99 -34.34
CA LYS A 3 -34.20 -6.57 -34.01
C LYS A 3 -32.80 -5.98 -33.82
N GLN A 4 -32.47 -4.97 -34.62
CA GLN A 4 -31.39 -4.00 -34.38
C GLN A 4 -32.05 -2.71 -33.85
N PRO A 5 -31.45 -1.97 -32.91
CA PRO A 5 -31.88 -0.61 -32.61
C PRO A 5 -31.05 0.42 -33.39
N SER A 6 -31.74 1.28 -34.15
CA SER A 6 -31.23 2.51 -34.74
C SER A 6 -31.12 3.61 -33.67
N ASN A 7 -30.02 4.35 -33.68
CA ASN A 7 -29.78 5.51 -32.83
C ASN A 7 -29.72 6.73 -33.75
N GLU A 8 -30.76 7.56 -33.75
CA GLU A 8 -30.85 8.76 -34.59
C GLU A 8 -30.45 10.01 -33.81
N PHE A 9 -29.56 10.77 -34.45
CA PHE A 9 -29.02 12.06 -34.03
C PHE A 9 -30.08 13.14 -34.27
N GLY A 10 -30.42 13.92 -33.23
CA GLY A 10 -31.33 15.06 -33.34
C GLY A 10 -30.65 16.34 -32.86
N MET A 11 -30.23 17.18 -33.80
CA MET A 11 -29.90 18.59 -33.58
C MET A 11 -31.10 19.44 -34.02
N SER A 12 -31.60 20.32 -33.16
CA SER A 12 -32.08 21.65 -33.57
C SER A 12 -32.35 22.54 -32.36
N SER A 13 -31.70 23.69 -32.41
CA SER A 13 -32.00 24.97 -31.76
C SER A 13 -33.44 25.45 -31.93
N LYS A 14 -34.00 26.17 -30.93
CA LYS A 14 -34.45 27.58 -31.06
C LYS A 14 -34.87 28.13 -29.68
N THR A 15 -34.60 29.41 -29.53
CA THR A 15 -34.57 30.29 -28.35
C THR A 15 -35.93 30.63 -27.75
N HIS A 16 -35.89 30.90 -26.44
CA HIS A 16 -36.93 31.52 -25.61
C HIS A 16 -36.65 33.03 -25.53
N ASP A 17 -37.68 33.85 -25.72
CA ASP A 17 -37.58 35.32 -25.70
C ASP A 17 -38.85 35.87 -25.03
N VAL A 18 -38.74 36.43 -23.81
CA VAL A 18 -39.61 37.49 -23.24
C VAL A 18 -38.88 38.18 -22.06
N GLU A 19 -38.53 39.46 -22.27
CA GLU A 19 -38.38 40.62 -21.35
C GLU A 19 -37.36 40.55 -20.17
N SER A 20 -36.24 41.32 -20.12
CA SER A 20 -36.04 42.80 -20.17
C SER A 20 -36.87 43.51 -19.08
N GLU A 21 -36.34 44.14 -18.03
CA GLU A 21 -35.17 45.01 -17.85
C GLU A 21 -34.72 44.96 -16.37
N GLU A 22 -33.49 45.40 -16.04
CA GLU A 22 -32.79 45.41 -14.71
C GLU A 22 -31.57 44.46 -14.55
N LEU A 23 -30.88 44.03 -15.64
CA LEU A 23 -29.67 43.18 -15.53
C LEU A 23 -28.42 43.66 -16.30
N SER A 24 -28.48 44.82 -16.97
CA SER A 24 -27.41 45.23 -17.90
C SER A 24 -26.14 45.77 -17.24
N SER A 25 -26.16 46.13 -15.94
CA SER A 25 -24.97 46.69 -15.28
C SER A 25 -24.04 45.63 -14.69
N SER A 26 -24.48 44.39 -14.51
CA SER A 26 -23.71 43.33 -13.83
C SER A 26 -22.97 42.40 -14.79
N GLU A 27 -23.42 42.28 -16.04
CA GLU A 27 -22.84 41.33 -17.01
C GLU A 27 -21.52 41.84 -17.62
N GLU A 28 -21.37 43.15 -17.81
CA GLU A 28 -20.13 43.76 -18.30
C GLU A 28 -19.00 43.60 -17.27
N ASP A 29 -19.29 43.83 -15.99
CA ASP A 29 -18.36 43.66 -14.87
C ASP A 29 -17.87 42.20 -14.75
N GLU A 30 -18.76 41.22 -14.92
CA GLU A 30 -18.38 39.80 -14.88
C GLU A 30 -17.42 39.43 -16.04
N SER A 31 -17.69 39.97 -17.23
CA SER A 31 -16.87 39.71 -18.42
C SER A 31 -15.48 40.36 -18.33
N GLU A 32 -15.37 41.49 -17.64
CA GLU A 32 -14.11 42.20 -17.41
C GLU A 32 -13.24 41.44 -16.39
N ILE A 33 -13.86 40.94 -15.32
CA ILE A 33 -13.20 40.09 -14.31
C ILE A 33 -12.68 38.77 -14.94
N GLU A 34 -13.44 38.14 -15.83
CA GLU A 34 -12.97 36.92 -16.51
C GLU A 34 -11.72 37.15 -17.36
N ARG A 35 -11.61 38.30 -18.03
CA ARG A 35 -10.43 38.67 -18.82
C ARG A 35 -9.22 38.90 -17.93
N GLU A 36 -9.40 39.63 -16.82
CA GLU A 36 -8.32 39.85 -15.84
C GLU A 36 -7.84 38.53 -15.23
N LEU A 37 -8.74 37.60 -14.91
CA LEU A 37 -8.39 36.28 -14.36
C LEU A 37 -7.65 35.38 -15.35
N ALA A 38 -7.92 35.54 -16.66
CA ALA A 38 -7.20 34.81 -17.71
C ALA A 38 -5.74 35.26 -17.85
N GLU A 39 -5.43 36.51 -17.48
CA GLU A 39 -4.07 37.07 -17.51
C GLU A 39 -3.23 36.71 -16.28
N VAL A 40 -3.85 36.27 -15.17
CA VAL A 40 -3.11 35.88 -13.96
C VAL A 40 -2.45 34.52 -14.14
N THR A 41 -1.12 34.49 -14.01
CA THR A 41 -0.37 33.23 -14.13
C THR A 41 -0.55 32.33 -12.91
N PHE A 42 -0.40 31.02 -13.10
CA PHE A 42 -0.52 30.03 -12.02
C PHE A 42 0.45 30.30 -10.86
N GLU A 43 1.64 30.82 -11.14
CA GLU A 43 2.63 31.16 -10.12
C GLU A 43 2.18 32.34 -9.25
N ASP A 44 1.55 33.35 -9.86
CA ASP A 44 1.00 34.51 -9.16
C ASP A 44 -0.19 34.11 -8.27
N LEU A 45 -1.04 33.19 -8.73
CA LEU A 45 -2.10 32.59 -7.91
C LEU A 45 -1.55 31.82 -6.71
N GLN A 46 -0.46 31.07 -6.90
CA GLN A 46 0.18 30.31 -5.81
C GLN A 46 0.84 31.25 -4.79
N LYS A 47 1.47 32.34 -5.25
CA LYS A 47 2.03 33.40 -4.40
C LYS A 47 0.93 34.14 -3.62
N ALA A 48 -0.14 34.55 -4.29
CA ALA A 48 -1.30 35.22 -3.66
C ALA A 48 -1.92 34.36 -2.55
N LYS A 49 -2.06 33.04 -2.78
CA LYS A 49 -2.56 32.10 -1.77
C LYS A 49 -1.57 31.91 -0.61
N SER A 50 -0.28 31.97 -0.86
CA SER A 50 0.78 31.84 0.15
C SER A 50 0.98 33.10 1.00
N ASN A 51 0.67 34.29 0.45
CA ASN A 51 0.82 35.58 1.13
C ASN A 51 -0.13 35.76 2.32
N GLY A 52 -1.09 34.86 2.51
CA GLY A 52 -2.00 34.88 3.67
C GLY A 52 -2.91 36.11 3.72
N SER A 53 -2.92 36.97 2.71
CA SER A 53 -3.77 38.19 2.64
C SER A 53 -5.26 37.84 2.58
N LEU A 54 -5.62 36.73 1.92
CA LEU A 54 -6.95 36.12 1.96
C LEU A 54 -7.35 35.58 3.36
N SER A 55 -6.39 35.40 4.27
CA SER A 55 -6.66 34.99 5.65
C SER A 55 -6.91 36.17 6.60
N VAL A 56 -6.80 37.42 6.10
CA VAL A 56 -7.24 38.60 6.85
C VAL A 56 -8.76 38.65 6.79
N PHE A 57 -9.40 37.74 7.53
CA PHE A 57 -10.74 37.96 8.00
C PHE A 57 -10.73 39.31 8.71
N LYS A 58 -11.35 40.34 8.10
CA LYS A 58 -11.81 41.48 8.88
C LYS A 58 -12.71 40.87 9.93
N LYS A 59 -12.21 40.75 11.16
CA LYS A 59 -13.03 40.27 12.26
C LYS A 59 -14.25 41.19 12.26
N PRO A 60 -15.47 40.68 12.11
CA PRO A 60 -16.62 41.52 12.41
C PRO A 60 -16.39 42.04 13.82
N ASP A 61 -16.69 43.31 14.07
CA ASP A 61 -16.48 43.95 15.36
C ASP A 61 -17.24 43.13 16.42
N GLN A 62 -16.55 42.15 16.99
CA GLN A 62 -17.14 41.24 17.94
C GLN A 62 -17.13 42.02 19.23
N GLU A 63 -18.29 42.56 19.58
CA GLU A 63 -18.59 42.94 20.95
C GLU A 63 -17.98 41.87 21.86
N LYS A 64 -17.00 42.29 22.68
CA LYS A 64 -16.26 41.39 23.55
C LYS A 64 -17.26 40.74 24.50
N LYS A 65 -17.71 39.53 24.18
CA LYS A 65 -18.51 38.73 25.10
C LYS A 65 -17.66 38.54 26.36
N GLY A 66 -18.21 38.91 27.51
CA GLY A 66 -17.56 38.74 28.81
C GLY A 66 -16.99 37.34 28.93
N GLY A 67 -15.70 37.25 29.28
CA GLY A 67 -15.03 35.97 29.45
C GLY A 67 -15.72 35.11 30.51
N ARG A 68 -15.54 33.79 30.41
CA ARG A 68 -15.98 32.88 31.49
C ARG A 68 -15.21 33.23 32.76
N ALA A 69 -15.89 33.40 33.89
CA ALA A 69 -15.23 33.62 35.17
C ALA A 69 -14.36 32.43 35.63
N ASN A 70 -14.66 31.21 35.19
CA ASN A 70 -13.88 30.00 35.45
C ASN A 70 -13.95 29.03 34.25
N LYS A 71 -12.92 28.21 34.03
CA LYS A 71 -12.78 27.26 32.91
C LYS A 71 -13.87 26.18 32.92
N ASN A 72 -14.40 25.83 34.09
CA ASN A 72 -15.40 24.77 34.27
C ASN A 72 -16.85 25.27 34.16
N ARG A 73 -17.08 26.56 33.85
CA ARG A 73 -18.43 27.12 33.70
C ARG A 73 -18.96 26.95 32.26
N PRO A 74 -20.23 26.54 32.07
CA PRO A 74 -20.85 26.52 30.75
C PRO A 74 -20.94 27.94 30.14
N THR A 75 -20.91 28.03 28.81
CA THR A 75 -21.14 29.29 28.08
C THR A 75 -22.55 29.42 27.59
N GLU A 76 -23.18 30.54 27.91
CA GLU A 76 -24.44 30.96 27.34
C GLU A 76 -24.22 31.50 25.92
N VAL A 77 -25.01 31.01 24.96
CA VAL A 77 -25.03 31.47 23.57
C VAL A 77 -26.44 31.94 23.23
N SER A 78 -26.58 33.05 22.50
CA SER A 78 -27.89 33.57 22.11
C SER A 78 -28.58 32.64 21.11
N CYS A 79 -29.83 32.26 21.40
CA CYS A 79 -30.68 31.48 20.48
C CYS A 79 -31.01 32.22 19.18
N LYS A 80 -30.81 33.54 19.12
CA LYS A 80 -31.03 34.37 17.92
C LYS A 80 -29.94 34.20 16.86
N LYS A 81 -28.80 33.60 17.21
CA LYS A 81 -27.68 33.39 16.29
C LYS A 81 -27.72 31.96 15.75
N PRO A 82 -28.08 31.74 14.46
CA PRO A 82 -28.11 30.40 13.88
C PRO A 82 -26.71 29.79 13.84
N VAL A 83 -26.62 28.47 14.01
CA VAL A 83 -25.35 27.73 13.92
C VAL A 83 -24.95 27.64 12.44
N THR A 84 -23.69 27.96 12.12
CA THR A 84 -23.19 27.83 10.74
C THR A 84 -23.12 26.36 10.34
N ARG A 85 -23.61 26.03 9.14
CA ARG A 85 -23.55 24.65 8.60
C ARG A 85 -22.13 24.24 8.21
N PHE A 86 -21.32 25.21 7.79
CA PHE A 86 -19.93 24.98 7.41
C PHE A 86 -18.98 25.36 8.55
N ARG A 87 -18.00 24.50 8.79
CA ARG A 87 -16.87 24.79 9.68
C ARG A 87 -15.79 25.52 8.88
N GLU A 88 -15.38 26.69 9.34
CA GLU A 88 -14.22 27.38 8.80
C GLU A 88 -12.94 26.61 9.18
N VAL A 89 -12.40 25.83 8.24
CA VAL A 89 -11.13 25.12 8.42
C VAL A 89 -10.00 26.06 8.00
N VAL A 90 -9.47 26.80 8.97
CA VAL A 90 -8.26 27.62 8.76
C VAL A 90 -7.09 26.67 8.52
N GLN A 91 -6.50 26.71 7.31
CA GLN A 91 -5.31 25.93 6.99
C GLN A 91 -4.10 26.53 7.71
N VAL A 92 -3.83 26.06 8.93
CA VAL A 92 -2.62 26.41 9.66
C VAL A 92 -1.43 25.69 9.02
N PRO A 93 -0.30 26.37 8.74
CA PRO A 93 0.91 25.72 8.25
C PRO A 93 1.37 24.66 9.27
N LYS A 94 1.25 23.39 8.88
CA LYS A 94 1.65 22.26 9.73
C LYS A 94 3.16 22.13 9.69
N LYS A 95 3.81 22.14 10.86
CA LYS A 95 5.23 21.79 10.98
C LYS A 95 5.38 20.29 10.72
N VAL A 96 5.84 19.92 9.53
CA VAL A 96 6.17 18.52 9.20
C VAL A 96 7.59 18.25 9.66
N VAL A 97 7.76 17.39 10.67
CA VAL A 97 9.09 16.91 11.07
C VAL A 97 9.62 16.03 9.95
N ARG A 98 10.75 16.43 9.37
CA ARG A 98 11.41 15.69 8.29
C ARG A 98 12.45 14.76 8.91
N ASP A 99 12.18 13.46 8.85
CA ASP A 99 13.16 12.42 9.19
C ASP A 99 13.77 11.92 7.89
N PRO A 100 15.09 12.04 7.69
CA PRO A 100 15.74 11.66 6.44
C PRO A 100 15.55 10.18 6.08
N ARG A 101 15.19 9.31 7.04
CA ARG A 101 14.86 7.90 6.78
C ARG A 101 13.48 7.70 6.16
N PHE A 102 12.58 8.65 6.40
CA PHE A 102 11.17 8.60 6.00
C PHE A 102 10.80 9.73 5.04
N GLU A 103 11.79 10.51 4.59
CA GLU A 103 11.57 11.62 3.69
C GLU A 103 11.48 11.11 2.25
N SER A 104 10.45 11.54 1.52
CA SER A 104 10.26 11.14 0.12
C SER A 104 11.40 11.55 -0.81
N LEU A 105 12.24 12.50 -0.37
CA LEU A 105 13.42 12.98 -1.10
C LEU A 105 14.63 12.03 -0.96
N CYS A 106 14.65 11.11 0.02
CA CYS A 106 15.83 10.28 0.30
C CYS A 106 16.03 9.08 -0.66
N GLY A 107 15.26 9.00 -1.75
CA GLY A 107 15.36 7.94 -2.76
C GLY A 107 14.77 6.59 -2.32
N ASN A 108 14.70 5.65 -3.27
CA ASN A 108 14.15 4.31 -3.06
C ASN A 108 15.25 3.28 -2.79
N LEU A 109 14.96 2.26 -1.97
CA LEU A 109 15.89 1.17 -1.70
C LEU A 109 16.13 0.30 -2.94
N ASP A 110 17.35 0.34 -3.46
CA ASP A 110 17.83 -0.64 -4.44
C ASP A 110 18.20 -1.96 -3.75
N VAL A 111 17.29 -2.93 -3.82
CA VAL A 111 17.43 -4.27 -3.23
C VAL A 111 18.57 -5.05 -3.87
N GLU A 112 18.77 -4.92 -5.19
CA GLU A 112 19.82 -5.65 -5.91
C GLU A 112 21.21 -5.07 -5.59
N GLY A 113 21.34 -3.74 -5.61
CA GLY A 113 22.58 -3.07 -5.22
C GLY A 113 22.93 -3.28 -3.76
N PHE A 114 21.95 -3.21 -2.85
CA PHE A 114 22.14 -3.55 -1.44
C PHE A 114 22.68 -4.97 -1.31
N ARG A 115 22.08 -5.93 -2.02
CA ARG A 115 22.50 -7.31 -1.95
C ARG A 115 23.96 -7.47 -2.35
N LYS A 116 24.34 -6.92 -3.50
CA LYS A 116 25.73 -6.98 -4.01
C LYS A 116 26.73 -6.33 -3.05
N ARG A 117 26.41 -5.16 -2.50
CA ARG A 117 27.31 -4.44 -1.55
C ARG A 117 27.50 -5.21 -0.25
N TYR A 118 26.46 -5.88 0.23
CA TYR A 118 26.47 -6.62 1.50
C TYR A 118 26.54 -8.14 1.31
N ASP A 119 27.07 -8.60 0.16
CA ASP A 119 27.11 -10.02 -0.18
C ASP A 119 27.89 -10.87 0.83
N PHE A 120 28.93 -10.27 1.42
CA PHE A 120 29.79 -10.90 2.43
C PHE A 120 29.02 -11.33 3.68
N LEU A 121 27.97 -10.60 4.07
CA LEU A 121 27.12 -10.97 5.21
C LEU A 121 26.48 -12.33 4.99
N PHE A 122 25.96 -12.56 3.79
CA PHE A 122 25.19 -13.75 3.49
C PHE A 122 26.07 -14.93 3.03
N LYS A 123 27.19 -14.65 2.38
CA LYS A 123 28.12 -15.68 1.88
C LYS A 123 29.05 -16.20 2.97
N ASN A 124 29.54 -15.32 3.85
CA ASN A 124 30.62 -15.66 4.79
C ASN A 124 30.17 -15.52 6.25
N ASN A 125 29.69 -14.34 6.67
CA ASN A 125 29.48 -14.05 8.09
C ASN A 125 28.34 -14.87 8.71
N LEU A 126 27.15 -14.88 8.09
CA LEU A 126 26.00 -15.64 8.59
C LEU A 126 26.25 -17.16 8.69
N PRO A 127 26.85 -17.84 7.68
CA PRO A 127 27.16 -19.25 7.83
C PRO A 127 28.25 -19.51 8.88
N ALA A 128 29.29 -18.68 8.97
CA ALA A 128 30.30 -18.79 10.02
C ALA A 128 29.69 -18.62 11.42
N GLU A 129 28.87 -17.58 11.63
CA GLU A 129 28.16 -17.33 12.89
C GLU A 129 27.27 -18.53 13.24
N LYS A 130 26.55 -19.10 12.27
CA LYS A 130 25.74 -20.30 12.49
C LYS A 130 26.56 -21.49 12.98
N GLU A 131 27.76 -21.70 12.44
CA GLU A 131 28.65 -22.77 12.85
C GLU A 131 29.22 -22.54 14.26
N GLU A 132 29.59 -21.31 14.57
CA GLU A 132 30.05 -20.91 15.90
C GLU A 132 28.98 -21.11 16.96
N LEU A 133 27.75 -20.64 16.70
CA LEU A 133 26.61 -20.84 17.59
C LEU A 133 26.30 -22.33 17.80
N LYS A 134 26.45 -23.16 16.76
CA LYS A 134 26.33 -24.62 16.91
C LYS A 134 27.44 -25.23 17.77
N LYS A 135 28.67 -24.70 17.68
CA LYS A 135 29.78 -25.13 18.55
C LYS A 135 29.51 -24.71 20.00
N GLN A 136 29.02 -23.50 20.23
CA GLN A 136 28.63 -23.01 21.55
C GLN A 136 27.49 -23.86 22.14
N LEU A 137 26.47 -24.19 21.34
CA LEU A 137 25.33 -25.01 21.75
C LEU A 137 25.77 -26.40 22.26
N LYS A 138 26.84 -26.96 21.70
CA LYS A 138 27.41 -28.24 22.15
C LYS A 138 28.19 -28.14 23.48
N LYS A 139 28.67 -26.94 23.83
CA LYS A 139 29.49 -26.68 25.02
C LYS A 139 28.67 -26.14 26.20
N SER A 140 27.58 -25.43 25.91
CA SER A 140 26.71 -24.83 26.93
C SER A 140 25.86 -25.89 27.61
N ASN A 141 25.79 -25.83 28.95
CA ASN A 141 24.89 -26.66 29.76
C ASN A 141 23.68 -25.87 30.27
N ASP A 142 23.79 -24.54 30.36
CA ASP A 142 22.72 -23.69 30.91
C ASP A 142 21.48 -23.69 29.99
N PRO A 143 20.29 -24.04 30.50
CA PRO A 143 19.10 -24.19 29.67
C PRO A 143 18.68 -22.87 29.00
N LYS A 144 18.76 -21.75 29.72
CA LYS A 144 18.43 -20.42 29.18
C LYS A 144 19.37 -20.01 28.04
N ALA A 145 20.67 -20.27 28.20
CA ALA A 145 21.66 -19.94 27.17
C ALA A 145 21.48 -20.84 25.93
N ILE A 146 21.22 -22.13 26.15
CA ILE A 146 20.88 -23.09 25.09
C ILE A 146 19.70 -22.60 24.26
N ASP A 147 18.64 -22.10 24.90
CA ASP A 147 17.45 -21.64 24.19
C ASP A 147 17.72 -20.37 23.38
N GLN A 148 18.45 -19.40 23.94
CA GLN A 148 18.88 -18.20 23.20
C GLN A 148 19.74 -18.56 21.97
N LEU A 149 20.67 -19.50 22.12
CA LEU A 149 21.52 -19.98 21.02
C LEU A 149 20.67 -20.67 19.94
N LYS A 150 19.69 -21.50 20.31
CA LYS A 150 18.76 -22.14 19.36
C LYS A 150 17.91 -21.10 18.62
N GLU A 151 17.39 -20.11 19.32
CA GLU A 151 16.62 -19.02 18.73
C GLU A 151 17.44 -18.25 17.70
N ARG A 152 18.69 -17.92 18.05
CA ARG A 152 19.62 -17.24 17.14
C ARG A 152 19.92 -18.09 15.90
N VAL A 153 20.22 -19.37 16.06
CA VAL A 153 20.43 -20.30 14.92
C VAL A 153 19.19 -20.37 14.04
N SER A 154 18.00 -20.49 14.63
CA SER A 154 16.71 -20.51 13.92
C SER A 154 16.48 -19.22 13.13
N TRP A 155 16.82 -18.07 13.71
CA TRP A 155 16.74 -16.78 13.02
C TRP A 155 17.65 -16.74 11.79
N ILE A 156 18.92 -17.17 11.92
CA ILE A 156 19.85 -17.21 10.79
C ILE A 156 19.33 -18.15 9.69
N GLU A 157 18.82 -19.33 10.06
CA GLU A 157 18.24 -20.28 9.11
C GLU A 157 17.03 -19.72 8.36
N LYS A 158 16.15 -19.00 9.06
CA LYS A 158 15.01 -18.31 8.44
C LYS A 158 15.48 -17.25 7.46
N GLN A 159 16.50 -16.47 7.82
CA GLN A 159 17.06 -15.41 6.97
C GLN A 159 17.66 -15.98 5.69
N VAL A 160 18.50 -17.01 5.81
CA VAL A 160 19.12 -17.70 4.65
C VAL A 160 18.04 -18.32 3.77
N LYS A 161 17.02 -18.95 4.36
CA LYS A 161 15.92 -19.55 3.60
C LYS A 161 15.10 -18.50 2.85
N PHE A 162 14.75 -17.40 3.51
CA PHE A 162 14.03 -16.30 2.89
C PHE A 162 14.81 -15.74 1.70
N GLU A 163 16.10 -15.51 1.89
CA GLU A 163 16.98 -14.99 0.85
C GLU A 163 17.10 -15.97 -0.32
N SER A 164 17.30 -17.27 -0.06
CA SER A 164 17.37 -18.27 -1.13
C SER A 164 16.11 -18.29 -2.00
N THR A 165 14.93 -18.06 -1.42
CA THR A 165 13.68 -18.00 -2.19
C THR A 165 13.55 -16.72 -3.02
N LYS A 166 14.09 -15.60 -2.54
CA LYS A 166 14.16 -14.37 -3.35
C LYS A 166 15.12 -14.54 -4.51
N GLN A 167 16.25 -15.18 -4.28
CA GLN A 167 17.26 -15.46 -5.31
C GLN A 167 16.73 -16.39 -6.39
N THR A 168 15.94 -17.41 -6.05
CA THR A 168 15.28 -18.26 -7.07
C THR A 168 14.30 -17.45 -7.92
N ASP A 169 13.47 -16.60 -7.28
CA ASP A 169 12.48 -15.81 -8.01
C ASP A 169 13.17 -14.76 -8.92
N ALA A 170 14.27 -14.15 -8.44
CA ALA A 170 15.10 -13.25 -9.24
C ALA A 170 15.80 -13.96 -10.40
N GLY A 171 16.30 -15.18 -10.19
CA GLY A 171 16.90 -16.02 -11.23
C GLY A 171 15.91 -16.36 -12.35
N ILE A 172 14.71 -16.81 -11.99
CA ILE A 172 13.61 -17.08 -12.93
C ILE A 172 13.30 -15.83 -13.79
N LEU A 173 13.19 -14.67 -13.13
CA LEU A 173 12.93 -13.41 -13.83
C LEU A 173 14.08 -13.00 -14.75
N ALA A 174 15.32 -13.19 -14.32
CA ALA A 174 16.50 -12.86 -15.11
C ALA A 174 16.60 -13.76 -16.37
N GLU A 175 16.37 -15.06 -16.21
CA GLU A 175 16.31 -16.01 -17.32
C GLU A 175 15.21 -15.65 -18.32
N HIS A 176 14.02 -15.31 -17.82
CA HIS A 176 12.93 -14.88 -18.67
C HIS A 176 13.27 -13.60 -19.43
N LYS A 177 13.75 -12.55 -18.73
CA LYS A 177 14.19 -11.30 -19.36
C LYS A 177 15.26 -11.53 -20.42
N LYS A 178 16.15 -12.51 -20.22
CA LYS A 178 17.17 -12.88 -21.21
C LYS A 178 16.53 -13.48 -22.47
N LYS A 179 15.63 -14.46 -22.31
CA LYS A 179 14.91 -15.09 -23.44
C LYS A 179 14.10 -14.07 -24.23
N GLU A 180 13.38 -13.20 -23.53
CA GLU A 180 12.57 -12.15 -24.18
C GLU A 180 13.43 -11.12 -24.89
N ARG A 181 14.60 -10.77 -24.34
CA ARG A 181 15.56 -9.90 -25.04
C ARG A 181 16.06 -10.55 -26.34
N GLU A 182 16.30 -11.85 -26.34
CA GLU A 182 16.70 -12.59 -27.56
C GLU A 182 15.56 -12.65 -28.58
N ALA A 183 14.32 -12.93 -28.15
CA ALA A 183 13.14 -12.91 -29.00
C ALA A 183 12.85 -11.52 -29.58
N ALA A 184 13.03 -10.47 -28.78
CA ALA A 184 12.87 -9.08 -29.20
C ALA A 184 13.91 -8.67 -30.25
N LYS A 185 15.16 -9.13 -30.11
CA LYS A 185 16.19 -8.96 -31.15
C LYS A 185 15.79 -9.63 -32.47
N GLN A 186 15.02 -10.71 -32.42
CA GLN A 186 14.45 -11.37 -33.60
C GLN A 186 13.18 -10.68 -34.13
N GLY A 187 12.75 -9.58 -33.52
CA GLY A 187 11.57 -8.81 -33.94
C GLY A 187 10.24 -9.25 -33.31
N LYS A 188 10.25 -10.22 -32.38
CA LYS A 188 9.03 -10.60 -31.64
C LYS A 188 8.71 -9.55 -30.57
N GLN A 189 7.43 -9.42 -30.22
CA GLN A 189 7.05 -8.51 -29.14
C GLN A 189 7.50 -9.06 -27.76
N PRO A 190 8.15 -8.25 -26.91
CA PRO A 190 8.55 -8.68 -25.58
C PRO A 190 7.35 -9.04 -24.71
N PHE A 191 7.40 -10.21 -24.08
CA PHE A 191 6.40 -10.65 -23.11
C PHE A 191 6.92 -10.47 -21.66
N TYR A 192 6.01 -10.22 -20.72
CA TYR A 192 6.35 -10.11 -19.30
C TYR A 192 5.54 -11.12 -18.49
N LEU A 193 6.21 -11.95 -17.69
CA LEU A 193 5.55 -12.97 -16.89
C LEU A 193 4.58 -12.37 -15.88
N LYS A 194 3.40 -13.00 -15.78
CA LYS A 194 2.47 -12.73 -14.70
C LYS A 194 3.01 -13.28 -13.38
N LYS A 195 2.62 -12.67 -12.25
CA LYS A 195 2.97 -13.16 -10.90
C LYS A 195 2.50 -14.61 -10.64
N SER A 196 1.44 -15.07 -11.30
CA SER A 196 0.99 -16.47 -11.24
C SER A 196 1.95 -17.43 -11.94
N GLU A 197 2.54 -17.02 -13.06
CA GLU A 197 3.47 -17.84 -13.84
C GLU A 197 4.81 -17.98 -13.14
N ILE A 198 5.32 -16.88 -12.55
CA ILE A 198 6.51 -16.91 -11.68
C ILE A 198 6.33 -17.93 -10.55
N ARG A 199 5.15 -17.92 -9.90
CA ARG A 199 4.83 -18.91 -8.86
C ARG A 199 4.83 -20.35 -9.41
N LYS A 200 4.29 -20.60 -10.60
CA LYS A 200 4.33 -21.93 -11.24
C LYS A 200 5.77 -22.38 -11.52
N GLN A 201 6.61 -21.51 -12.08
CA GLN A 201 8.02 -21.79 -12.34
C GLN A 201 8.79 -22.11 -11.05
N ARG A 202 8.59 -21.31 -10.00
CA ARG A 202 9.13 -21.58 -8.66
C ARG A 202 8.70 -22.95 -8.12
N LEU A 203 7.44 -23.36 -8.34
CA LEU A 203 6.96 -24.69 -7.96
C LEU A 203 7.66 -25.80 -8.74
N ILE A 204 7.87 -25.61 -10.04
CA ILE A 204 8.57 -26.57 -10.91
C ILE A 204 10.03 -26.73 -10.46
N GLU A 205 10.75 -25.64 -10.21
CA GLU A 205 12.12 -25.72 -9.68
C GLU A 205 12.17 -26.45 -8.34
N LYS A 206 11.23 -26.16 -7.45
CA LYS A 206 11.15 -26.82 -6.16
C LYS A 206 10.89 -28.32 -6.32
N TYR A 207 10.02 -28.71 -7.25
CA TYR A 207 9.78 -30.11 -7.59
C TYR A 207 11.05 -30.78 -8.09
N ASN A 208 11.77 -30.15 -9.03
CA ASN A 208 13.02 -30.68 -9.58
C ASN A 208 14.10 -30.84 -8.48
N LYS A 209 14.25 -29.85 -7.60
CA LYS A 209 15.16 -29.90 -6.44
C LYS A 209 14.82 -31.06 -5.50
N LEU A 210 13.53 -31.29 -5.22
CA LEU A 210 13.08 -32.39 -4.35
C LEU A 210 13.21 -33.77 -5.02
N LYS A 211 12.99 -33.84 -6.34
CA LYS A 211 13.20 -35.04 -7.14
C LYS A 211 14.67 -35.44 -7.14
N ALA A 212 15.56 -34.48 -7.41
CA ALA A 212 17.00 -34.67 -7.35
C ALA A 212 17.49 -35.08 -5.95
N SER A 213 16.89 -34.54 -4.88
CA SER A 213 17.24 -34.90 -3.51
C SER A 213 16.60 -36.21 -3.02
N GLY A 214 15.78 -36.90 -3.82
CA GLY A 214 15.04 -38.11 -3.42
C GLY A 214 13.96 -37.90 -2.35
N LYS A 215 13.62 -36.65 -1.99
CA LYS A 215 12.68 -36.31 -0.88
C LYS A 215 11.27 -36.03 -1.38
N LEU A 216 11.02 -36.21 -2.68
CA LEU A 216 9.77 -35.87 -3.33
C LEU A 216 8.57 -36.62 -2.76
N GLU A 217 8.66 -37.95 -2.62
CA GLU A 217 7.53 -38.75 -2.14
C GLU A 217 7.14 -38.36 -0.70
N SER A 218 8.13 -38.22 0.19
CA SER A 218 7.90 -37.74 1.56
C SER A 218 7.25 -36.35 1.62
N PHE A 219 7.56 -35.48 0.66
CA PHE A 219 6.96 -34.15 0.56
C PHE A 219 5.52 -34.21 0.07
N ILE A 220 5.24 -35.07 -0.91
CA ILE A 220 3.88 -35.32 -1.42
C ILE A 220 3.02 -35.94 -0.32
N GLU A 221 3.53 -36.95 0.40
CA GLU A 221 2.82 -37.59 1.51
C GLU A 221 2.48 -36.58 2.61
N LYS A 222 3.45 -35.77 3.06
CA LYS A 222 3.22 -34.69 4.02
C LYS A 222 2.18 -33.68 3.53
N ARG A 223 2.15 -33.40 2.22
CA ARG A 223 1.17 -32.49 1.63
C ARG A 223 -0.22 -33.13 1.55
N ARG A 224 -0.32 -34.41 1.20
CA ARG A 224 -1.56 -35.21 1.25
C ARG A 224 -2.14 -35.21 2.66
N ARG A 225 -1.32 -35.52 3.68
CA ARG A 225 -1.73 -35.51 5.10
C ARG A 225 -2.25 -34.14 5.55
N LYS A 226 -1.57 -33.06 5.17
CA LYS A 226 -2.00 -31.68 5.49
C LYS A 226 -3.30 -31.29 4.79
N ASN A 227 -3.51 -31.72 3.56
CA ASN A 227 -4.75 -31.48 2.83
C ASN A 227 -5.90 -32.28 3.46
N ALA A 228 -5.71 -33.57 3.71
CA ALA A 228 -6.69 -34.41 4.39
C ALA A 228 -7.10 -33.84 5.76
N ALA A 229 -6.14 -33.36 6.56
CA ALA A 229 -6.44 -32.71 7.84
C ALA A 229 -7.27 -31.41 7.69
N LYS A 230 -7.09 -30.66 6.60
CA LYS A 230 -7.92 -29.48 6.30
C LYS A 230 -9.31 -29.89 5.85
N ASP A 231 -9.42 -30.93 5.04
CA ASP A 231 -10.69 -31.43 4.54
C ASP A 231 -11.52 -32.01 5.71
N HIS A 232 -10.86 -32.70 6.65
CA HIS A 232 -11.46 -33.17 7.91
C HIS A 232 -12.04 -32.05 8.77
N ARG A 233 -11.52 -30.81 8.69
CA ARG A 233 -12.10 -29.66 9.41
C ARG A 233 -13.52 -29.35 8.97
N TYR A 234 -13.85 -29.62 7.70
CA TYR A 234 -15.16 -29.37 7.11
C TYR A 234 -16.03 -30.62 7.02
N MET A 235 -15.52 -31.78 7.48
CA MET A 235 -16.32 -32.99 7.57
C MET A 235 -17.14 -32.97 8.86
N PRO A 236 -18.45 -33.27 8.79
CA PRO A 236 -19.28 -33.37 9.99
C PRO A 236 -18.74 -34.51 10.87
N TYR A 237 -18.43 -34.20 12.12
CA TYR A 237 -18.10 -35.23 13.10
C TYR A 237 -19.32 -36.11 13.32
N ARG A 238 -19.15 -37.44 13.27
CA ARG A 238 -20.15 -38.35 13.80
C ARG A 238 -20.39 -37.97 15.27
N ARG A 239 -21.63 -37.60 15.59
CA ARG A 239 -22.09 -37.45 16.98
C ARG A 239 -21.82 -38.79 17.67
N SER A 240 -21.11 -38.80 18.80
CA SER A 240 -20.97 -40.05 19.56
C SER A 240 -22.36 -40.43 20.05
N THR A 241 -22.93 -41.50 19.49
CA THR A 241 -24.09 -42.15 20.07
C THR A 241 -23.59 -42.81 21.35
N ASN A 242 -23.73 -42.11 22.49
CA ASN A 242 -23.79 -42.77 23.79
C ASN A 242 -25.09 -43.61 23.77
N SER A 243 -25.04 -44.76 23.11
CA SER A 243 -26.07 -45.78 23.25
C SER A 243 -25.81 -46.47 24.59
N GLU A 244 -26.64 -46.09 25.54
CA GLU A 244 -27.00 -46.83 26.75
C GLU A 244 -26.80 -48.35 26.57
N GLN A 245 -25.84 -48.90 27.33
CA GLN A 245 -25.88 -50.29 27.78
C GLN A 245 -25.39 -50.31 29.22
N GLN A 246 -26.24 -49.79 30.12
CA GLN A 246 -26.33 -50.31 31.48
C GLN A 246 -27.57 -51.21 31.50
N SER A 247 -27.34 -52.51 31.45
CA SER A 247 -28.26 -53.56 31.88
C SER A 247 -27.44 -54.65 32.54
#